data_AF-A0A554V627-F1
#
_entry.id   AF-A0A554V627-F1
#
_cell.length_a   1.000
_cell.length_b   1.000
_cell.length_c   1.000
_cell.angle_alpha   90.00
_cell.angle_beta   90.00
_cell.angle_gamma   90.00
#
_symmetry.space_group_name_H-M   'P 1'
#
loop_
_entity.id
_entity.type
_entity.pdbx_description
1 polymer ?
#
loop_
_entity_poly.entity_id
_entity_poly.type
_entity_poly.pdbx_seq_one_letter_code
_entity_poly.pdbx_strand_id
1 'polypeptide(L)'
;MATRKVETDATGEAVRANIKRLRKDRWTLRELSERMERVGRPMSHTSLSQIETGARRADVDDLMALAVALDVSPTTLLMPVAESADAEVSATGVGTVQAGALWKWLLVELPLSESTFTRAGKVFDWQVRARQRWAFPFQIGSPKEMTLREILSIALNMTPDSGENTGAADKPKPIPKKRRTAAERPNGDR
;
A
#
# COMPACT_ATOMS: atom_id res chain seq x y z
N MET A 1 19.08 31.63 -9.11
CA MET A 1 19.48 30.53 -10.03
C MET A 1 18.50 29.38 -9.84
N ALA A 2 17.87 28.89 -10.91
CA ALA A 2 16.92 27.78 -10.81
C ALA A 2 17.70 26.46 -10.58
N THR A 3 17.46 25.81 -9.45
CA THR A 3 18.05 24.50 -9.14
C THR A 3 17.52 23.46 -10.13
N ARG A 4 18.39 22.86 -10.94
CA ARG A 4 18.01 21.83 -11.93
C ARG A 4 17.43 20.61 -11.22
N LYS A 5 16.20 20.20 -11.57
CA LYS A 5 15.57 18.97 -11.07
C LYS A 5 16.46 17.77 -11.45
N VAL A 6 16.82 16.95 -10.47
CA VAL A 6 17.57 15.71 -10.69
C VAL A 6 16.60 14.68 -11.26
N GLU A 7 17.03 13.91 -12.28
CA GLU A 7 16.13 13.10 -13.14
C GLU A 7 15.05 12.34 -12.38
N THR A 8 15.27 11.24 -11.67
CA THR A 8 14.28 10.60 -10.75
C THR A 8 13.10 9.91 -11.45
N ASP A 9 13.12 8.58 -11.37
CA ASP A 9 12.07 7.69 -11.87
C ASP A 9 10.83 7.66 -10.96
N ALA A 10 9.82 6.88 -11.37
CA ALA A 10 8.51 6.76 -10.71
C ALA A 10 8.58 6.53 -9.19
N THR A 11 9.44 5.61 -8.72
CA THR A 11 9.56 5.34 -7.27
C THR A 11 10.15 6.53 -6.51
N GLY A 12 11.12 7.24 -7.09
CA GLY A 12 11.70 8.41 -6.43
C GLY A 12 10.73 9.60 -6.38
N GLU A 13 9.88 9.74 -7.41
CA GLU A 13 8.78 10.72 -7.42
C GLU A 13 7.74 10.39 -6.35
N ALA A 14 7.36 9.10 -6.19
CA ALA A 14 6.47 8.65 -5.12
C ALA A 14 7.04 8.94 -3.72
N VAL A 15 8.31 8.59 -3.49
CA VAL A 15 9.00 8.83 -2.21
C VAL A 15 8.99 10.31 -1.83
N ARG A 16 9.42 11.21 -2.73
CA ARG A 16 9.44 12.65 -2.40
C ARG A 16 8.03 13.22 -2.19
N ALA A 17 7.04 12.74 -2.94
CA ALA A 17 5.66 13.18 -2.80
C ALA A 17 5.08 12.75 -1.45
N ASN A 18 5.36 11.51 -1.02
CA ASN A 18 4.96 10.99 0.27
C ASN A 18 5.65 11.69 1.44
N ILE A 19 6.96 11.95 1.36
CA ILE A 19 7.68 12.74 2.37
C ILE A 19 7.02 14.10 2.53
N LYS A 20 6.78 14.81 1.42
CA LYS A 20 6.16 16.13 1.43
C LYS A 20 4.74 16.11 2.01
N ARG A 21 3.92 15.14 1.61
CA ARG A 21 2.55 14.96 2.08
C ARG A 21 2.52 14.70 3.59
N LEU A 22 3.18 13.64 4.04
CA LEU A 22 3.22 13.23 5.45
C LEU A 22 3.84 14.29 6.35
N ARG A 23 4.89 14.97 5.87
CA ARG A 23 5.46 16.09 6.60
C ARG A 23 4.43 17.21 6.74
N LYS A 24 3.82 17.67 5.66
CA LYS A 24 2.86 18.79 5.69
C LYS A 24 1.66 18.55 6.61
N ASP A 25 1.29 17.29 6.82
CA ASP A 25 0.18 16.92 7.70
C ASP A 25 0.49 17.19 9.19
N ARG A 26 1.77 17.24 9.59
CA ARG A 26 2.15 17.28 11.03
C ARG A 26 3.31 18.21 11.40
N TRP A 27 4.21 18.51 10.47
CA TRP A 27 5.50 19.16 10.75
C TRP A 27 5.91 20.18 9.70
N THR A 28 6.62 21.21 10.14
CA THR A 28 7.42 22.10 9.31
C THR A 28 8.72 21.40 8.87
N LEU A 29 9.43 21.99 7.89
CA LEU A 29 10.76 21.50 7.49
C LEU A 29 11.79 21.60 8.63
N ARG A 30 11.67 22.59 9.52
CA ARG A 30 12.56 22.74 10.67
C ARG A 30 12.34 21.64 11.71
N GLU A 31 11.08 21.35 12.03
CA GLU A 31 10.75 20.27 12.97
C GLU A 31 11.17 18.90 12.42
N LEU A 32 11.01 18.66 11.12
CA LEU A 32 11.52 17.43 10.50
C LEU A 32 13.06 17.36 10.56
N SER A 33 13.76 18.48 10.35
CA SER A 33 15.22 18.57 10.51
C SER A 33 15.68 18.16 11.92
N GLU A 34 15.02 18.68 12.95
CA GLU A 34 15.32 18.30 14.35
C GLU A 34 14.99 16.83 14.62
N ARG A 35 13.93 16.28 14.01
CA ARG A 35 13.61 14.85 14.11
C ARG A 35 14.69 13.99 13.46
N MET A 36 15.21 14.42 12.32
CA MET A 36 16.34 13.77 11.63
C MET A 36 17.61 13.76 12.49
N GLU A 37 17.88 14.83 13.24
CA GLU A 37 18.97 14.85 14.23
C GLU A 37 18.75 13.82 15.36
N ARG A 38 17.53 13.75 15.91
CA ARG A 38 17.20 12.81 17.00
C ARG A 38 17.30 11.34 16.59
N VAL A 39 17.04 11.00 15.33
CA VAL A 39 17.22 9.63 14.81
C VAL A 39 18.68 9.30 14.43
N GLY A 40 19.62 10.22 14.70
CA GLY A 40 21.04 9.99 14.45
C GLY A 40 21.46 10.19 12.99
N ARG A 41 20.62 10.82 12.15
CA ARG A 41 20.95 11.16 10.76
C ARG A 41 20.63 12.63 10.47
N PRO A 42 21.46 13.57 10.98
CA PRO A 42 21.24 15.00 10.79
C PRO A 42 21.06 15.39 9.32
N MET A 43 19.98 16.12 9.03
CA MET A 43 19.69 16.61 7.69
C MET A 43 19.08 18.01 7.79
N SER A 44 19.68 18.98 7.09
CA SER A 44 19.19 20.37 7.13
C SER A 44 17.78 20.50 6.52
N HIS A 45 17.02 21.48 7.00
CA HIS A 45 15.73 21.86 6.40
C HIS A 45 15.85 22.21 4.89
N THR A 46 16.99 22.75 4.46
CA THR A 46 17.27 23.02 3.03
C THR A 46 17.43 21.72 2.24
N SER A 47 18.17 20.75 2.77
CA SER A 47 18.33 19.42 2.15
C SER A 47 16.99 18.69 2.06
N LEU A 48 16.16 18.76 3.11
CA LEU A 48 14.79 18.22 3.11
C LEU A 48 13.93 18.88 2.04
N SER A 49 13.98 20.21 1.93
CA SER A 49 13.29 20.96 0.86
C SER A 49 13.75 20.53 -0.54
N GLN A 50 15.06 20.29 -0.73
CA GLN A 50 15.60 19.82 -1.99
C GLN A 50 15.11 18.41 -2.35
N ILE A 51 14.93 17.52 -1.37
CA ILE A 51 14.30 16.21 -1.59
C ILE A 51 12.85 16.40 -2.04
N GLU A 52 12.05 17.18 -1.31
CA GLU A 52 10.62 17.41 -1.63
C GLU A 52 10.40 18.06 -3.00
N THR A 53 11.34 18.88 -3.45
CA THR A 53 11.30 19.56 -4.76
C THR A 53 11.98 18.77 -5.87
N GLY A 54 12.67 17.66 -5.55
CA GLY A 54 13.46 16.83 -6.49
C GLY A 54 14.75 17.49 -6.98
N ALA A 55 15.22 18.52 -6.29
CA ALA A 55 16.56 19.06 -6.48
C ALA A 55 17.65 18.15 -5.87
N ARG A 56 17.27 17.20 -5.00
CA ARG A 56 18.13 16.15 -4.43
C ARG A 56 17.35 14.83 -4.38
N ARG A 57 18.03 13.69 -4.59
CA ARG A 57 17.45 12.35 -4.34
C ARG A 57 17.68 11.96 -2.88
N ALA A 58 16.72 11.26 -2.28
CA ALA A 58 16.94 10.52 -1.04
C ALA A 58 17.67 9.20 -1.37
N ASP A 59 18.71 8.87 -0.62
CA ASP A 59 19.30 7.54 -0.68
C ASP A 59 18.50 6.54 0.18
N VAL A 60 18.96 5.29 0.26
CA VAL A 60 18.27 4.21 1.00
C VAL A 60 18.30 4.45 2.51
N ASP A 61 19.38 5.03 3.04
CA ASP A 61 19.50 5.33 4.46
C ASP A 61 18.63 6.55 4.84
N ASP A 62 18.57 7.55 3.95
CA ASP A 62 17.66 8.69 4.03
C ASP A 62 16.22 8.20 4.06
N LEU A 63 15.84 7.26 3.19
CA LEU A 63 14.50 6.65 3.18
C LEU A 63 14.17 6.03 4.54
N MET A 64 15.08 5.23 5.10
CA MET A 64 14.88 4.58 6.40
C MET A 64 14.78 5.60 7.54
N ALA A 65 15.70 6.55 7.60
CA ALA A 65 15.71 7.57 8.65
C ALA A 65 14.47 8.49 8.55
N LEU A 66 14.05 8.85 7.34
CA LEU A 66 12.84 9.64 7.11
C LEU A 66 11.58 8.88 7.48
N ALA A 67 11.51 7.56 7.24
CA ALA A 67 10.39 6.74 7.68
C ALA A 67 10.25 6.78 9.22
N VAL A 68 11.37 6.59 9.94
CA VAL A 68 11.39 6.69 11.41
C VAL A 68 11.05 8.11 11.88
N ALA A 69 11.66 9.14 11.27
CA ALA A 69 11.42 10.52 11.62
C ALA A 69 9.96 10.92 11.36
N LEU A 70 9.32 10.41 10.31
CA LEU A 70 7.91 10.68 9.98
C LEU A 70 6.93 9.75 10.71
N ASP A 71 7.43 8.82 11.54
CA ASP A 71 6.63 7.84 12.28
C ASP A 71 5.74 6.97 11.35
N VAL A 72 6.35 6.45 10.29
CA VAL A 72 5.72 5.55 9.30
C VAL A 72 6.66 4.40 8.90
N SER A 73 6.13 3.40 8.21
CA SER A 73 6.96 2.35 7.58
C SER A 73 7.64 2.86 6.31
N PRO A 74 8.85 2.38 5.95
CA PRO A 74 9.47 2.65 4.65
C PRO A 74 8.56 2.26 3.47
N THR A 75 7.75 1.21 3.63
CA THR A 75 6.75 0.80 2.64
C THR A 75 5.73 1.91 2.35
N THR A 76 5.36 2.70 3.36
CA THR A 76 4.46 3.86 3.21
C THR A 76 5.09 4.94 2.33
N LEU A 77 6.41 5.14 2.41
CA LEU A 77 7.12 6.10 1.56
C LEU A 77 7.28 5.57 0.13
N LEU A 78 7.48 4.27 -0.03
CA LEU A 78 7.65 3.61 -1.32
C LEU A 78 6.33 3.48 -2.12
N MET A 79 5.18 3.44 -1.45
CA MET A 79 3.88 3.25 -2.09
C MET A 79 3.34 4.56 -2.68
N PRO A 80 3.13 4.68 -4.01
CA PRO A 80 2.48 5.85 -4.60
C PRO A 80 1.08 6.07 -4.00
N VAL A 81 0.68 7.32 -3.84
CA VAL A 81 -0.69 7.66 -3.41
C VAL A 81 -1.67 7.24 -4.51
N ALA A 82 -2.70 6.48 -4.13
CA ALA A 82 -3.73 5.96 -5.02
C ALA A 82 -5.11 6.12 -4.37
N GLU A 83 -6.16 6.31 -5.16
CA GLU A 83 -7.54 6.48 -4.67
C GLU A 83 -8.20 5.15 -4.28
N SER A 84 -7.75 4.04 -4.88
CA SER A 84 -8.25 2.69 -4.61
C SER A 84 -7.18 1.63 -4.88
N ALA A 85 -7.44 0.39 -4.49
CA ALA A 85 -6.54 -0.74 -4.78
C ALA A 85 -6.46 -1.07 -6.28
N ASP A 86 -7.48 -0.73 -7.06
CA ASP A 86 -7.54 -1.03 -8.50
C ASP A 86 -6.93 0.09 -9.35
N ALA A 87 -6.62 1.25 -8.74
CA ALA A 87 -6.01 2.37 -9.45
C ALA A 87 -4.61 2.00 -9.98
N GLU A 88 -4.29 2.47 -11.18
CA GLU A 88 -2.98 2.27 -11.79
C GLU A 88 -1.94 3.16 -11.12
N VAL A 89 -0.81 2.55 -10.76
CA VAL A 89 0.37 3.23 -10.23
C VAL A 89 1.62 2.73 -10.94
N SER A 90 2.67 3.54 -10.95
CA SER A 90 3.96 3.15 -11.52
C SER A 90 5.03 3.04 -10.45
N ALA A 91 5.89 2.03 -10.57
CA ALA A 91 7.11 1.89 -9.78
C ALA A 91 8.29 1.56 -10.70
N THR A 92 9.47 2.08 -10.35
CA THR A 92 10.71 1.89 -11.12
C THR A 92 11.02 0.41 -11.29
N GLY A 93 11.24 -0.03 -12.54
CA GLY A 93 11.51 -1.44 -12.88
C GLY A 93 10.30 -2.38 -12.85
N VAL A 94 9.17 -1.93 -12.33
CA VAL A 94 7.90 -2.68 -12.32
C VAL A 94 7.01 -2.30 -13.50
N GLY A 95 7.05 -1.02 -13.91
CA GLY A 95 6.10 -0.48 -14.90
C GLY A 95 4.81 -0.06 -14.21
N THR A 96 3.69 -0.15 -14.93
CA THR A 96 2.35 0.19 -14.44
C THR A 96 1.63 -1.05 -13.93
N VAL A 97 1.12 -0.99 -12.71
CA VAL A 97 0.40 -2.08 -12.03
C VAL A 97 -0.74 -1.51 -11.19
N GLN A 98 -1.68 -2.36 -10.76
CA GLN A 98 -2.68 -1.97 -9.76
C GLN A 98 -2.03 -1.65 -8.41
N ALA A 99 -2.50 -0.62 -7.73
CA ALA A 99 -1.99 -0.17 -6.45
C ALA A 99 -2.01 -1.29 -5.39
N GLY A 100 -3.07 -2.09 -5.35
CA GLY A 100 -3.22 -3.22 -4.45
C GLY A 100 -2.22 -4.33 -4.73
N ALA A 101 -1.88 -4.58 -6.01
CA ALA A 101 -0.86 -5.55 -6.38
C ALA A 101 0.53 -5.09 -5.92
N LEU A 102 0.85 -3.80 -6.14
CA LEU A 102 2.10 -3.21 -5.65
C LEU A 102 2.19 -3.26 -4.12
N TRP A 103 1.10 -2.93 -3.43
CA TRP A 103 1.04 -2.96 -1.96
C TRP A 103 1.30 -4.35 -1.39
N LYS A 104 0.60 -5.38 -1.89
CA LYS A 104 0.78 -6.78 -1.46
C LYS A 104 2.20 -7.29 -1.76
N TRP A 105 2.80 -6.84 -2.86
CA TRP A 105 4.18 -7.17 -3.17
C TRP A 105 5.16 -6.54 -2.18
N LEU A 106 5.01 -5.24 -1.87
CA LEU A 106 5.84 -4.55 -0.89
C LEU A 106 5.71 -5.15 0.52
N LEU A 107 4.56 -5.72 0.87
CA LEU A 107 4.32 -6.39 2.15
C LEU A 107 4.74 -7.87 2.18
N VAL A 108 5.32 -8.39 1.10
CA VAL A 108 5.72 -9.80 1.02
C VAL A 108 4.54 -10.76 1.18
N GLU A 109 3.38 -10.37 0.64
CA GLU A 109 2.16 -11.16 0.62
C GLU A 109 2.04 -11.92 -0.70
N LEU A 110 2.15 -11.23 -1.84
CA LEU A 110 2.01 -11.81 -3.18
C LEU A 110 3.09 -11.29 -4.15
N PRO A 111 3.57 -12.11 -5.11
CA PRO A 111 4.42 -11.63 -6.19
C PRO A 111 3.66 -10.68 -7.15
N LEU A 112 4.38 -9.78 -7.84
CA LEU A 112 3.81 -8.86 -8.87
C LEU A 112 3.27 -9.57 -10.12
N SER A 113 3.72 -10.80 -10.38
CA SER A 113 3.44 -11.51 -11.63
C SER A 113 1.95 -11.90 -11.73
N GLU A 114 1.26 -11.27 -12.68
CA GLU A 114 -0.03 -11.70 -13.24
C GLU A 114 0.07 -13.01 -14.07
N SER A 115 1.04 -13.90 -13.82
CA SER A 115 0.91 -15.26 -14.37
C SER A 115 -0.22 -15.95 -13.60
N THR A 116 -1.40 -15.81 -14.19
CA THR A 116 -2.78 -16.19 -13.86
C THR A 116 -3.01 -17.64 -13.42
N PHE A 117 -1.95 -18.41 -13.17
CA PHE A 117 -2.01 -19.70 -12.49
C PHE A 117 -0.69 -19.92 -11.75
N THR A 118 -0.47 -19.11 -10.71
CA THR A 118 0.61 -19.40 -9.77
C THR A 118 0.09 -20.53 -8.89
N ARG A 119 0.19 -21.78 -9.39
CA ARG A 119 0.00 -23.02 -8.62
C ARG A 119 0.57 -22.75 -7.23
N ALA A 120 -0.17 -22.98 -6.14
CA ALA A 120 0.19 -22.53 -4.79
C ALA A 120 1.69 -22.65 -4.44
N GLY A 121 2.36 -23.69 -4.96
CA GLY A 121 3.82 -23.86 -4.89
C GLY A 121 4.68 -22.71 -5.41
N LYS A 122 4.30 -21.93 -6.44
CA LYS A 122 5.07 -20.79 -6.96
C LYS A 122 4.92 -19.52 -6.09
N VAL A 123 3.74 -19.28 -5.48
CA VAL A 123 3.57 -18.19 -4.49
C VAL A 123 4.40 -18.54 -3.26
N PHE A 124 4.28 -19.79 -2.80
CA PHE A 124 5.05 -20.28 -1.67
C PHE A 124 6.56 -20.17 -1.91
N ASP A 125 7.05 -20.63 -3.05
CA ASP A 125 8.46 -20.54 -3.43
C ASP A 125 8.97 -19.08 -3.46
N TRP A 126 8.15 -18.14 -3.94
CA TRP A 126 8.47 -16.72 -3.85
C TRP A 126 8.50 -16.22 -2.40
N GLN A 127 7.50 -16.55 -1.59
CA GLN A 127 7.43 -16.16 -0.17
C GLN A 127 8.61 -16.73 0.62
N VAL A 128 9.03 -17.96 0.32
CA VAL A 128 10.22 -18.62 0.90
C VAL A 128 11.49 -17.81 0.67
N ARG A 129 11.64 -17.22 -0.52
CA ARG A 129 12.79 -16.36 -0.84
C ARG A 129 12.65 -14.95 -0.27
N ALA A 130 11.44 -14.41 -0.24
CA ALA A 130 11.20 -13.01 0.08
C ALA A 130 11.10 -12.74 1.59
N ARG A 131 10.72 -13.74 2.40
CA ARG A 131 10.66 -13.61 3.86
C ARG A 131 11.94 -14.12 4.52
N GLN A 132 12.34 -13.45 5.60
CA GLN A 132 13.35 -13.99 6.49
C GLN A 132 12.82 -15.24 7.22
N ARG A 133 13.71 -16.18 7.56
CA ARG A 133 13.31 -17.49 8.14
C ARG A 133 12.48 -17.37 9.43
N TRP A 134 12.67 -16.33 10.22
CA TRP A 134 11.90 -16.12 11.45
C TRP A 134 10.50 -15.54 11.21
N ALA A 135 10.23 -15.02 10.01
CA ALA A 135 8.94 -14.41 9.64
C ALA A 135 7.94 -15.43 9.07
N PHE A 136 8.24 -16.73 9.12
CA PHE A 136 7.29 -17.78 8.80
C PHE A 136 6.47 -18.17 10.05
N PRO A 137 5.16 -18.39 9.91
CA PRO A 137 4.27 -18.67 11.05
C PRO A 137 4.51 -20.01 11.75
N PHE A 138 5.44 -20.82 11.25
CA PHE A 138 5.92 -22.06 11.84
C PHE A 138 7.43 -22.17 11.55
N GLN A 139 8.19 -22.77 12.46
CA GLN A 139 9.62 -23.02 12.25
C GLN A 139 9.79 -24.03 11.12
N ILE A 140 9.93 -23.52 9.90
CA ILE A 140 10.19 -24.35 8.74
C ILE A 140 11.54 -25.03 8.95
N GLY A 141 11.58 -26.36 8.85
CA GLY A 141 12.82 -27.10 8.62
C GLY A 141 13.58 -26.56 7.39
N SER A 142 14.77 -27.06 7.09
CA SER A 142 15.45 -26.63 5.86
C SER A 142 14.53 -26.89 4.65
N PRO A 143 14.41 -25.98 3.66
CA PRO A 143 13.54 -26.21 2.49
C PRO A 143 13.85 -27.51 1.73
N LYS A 144 15.05 -28.08 1.93
CA LYS A 144 15.50 -29.34 1.34
C LYS A 144 14.90 -30.59 2.00
N GLU A 145 14.34 -30.47 3.19
CA GLU A 145 13.78 -31.60 3.97
C GLU A 145 12.26 -31.58 4.07
N MET A 146 11.61 -30.58 3.47
CA MET A 146 10.17 -30.39 3.58
C MET A 146 9.41 -31.33 2.65
N THR A 147 8.45 -32.06 3.20
CA THR A 147 7.57 -32.93 2.42
C THR A 147 6.54 -32.11 1.65
N LEU A 148 6.03 -32.64 0.53
CA LEU A 148 4.95 -31.99 -0.25
C LEU A 148 3.70 -31.70 0.58
N ARG A 149 3.41 -32.51 1.61
CA ARG A 149 2.26 -32.30 2.52
C ARG A 149 2.46 -31.09 3.42
N GLU A 150 3.66 -30.94 3.97
CA GLU A 150 4.01 -29.76 4.78
C GLU A 150 3.94 -28.51 3.90
N ILE A 151 4.60 -28.51 2.73
CA ILE A 151 4.52 -27.42 1.75
C ILE A 151 3.06 -27.05 1.43
N LEU A 152 2.20 -28.04 1.21
CA LEU A 152 0.79 -27.81 0.90
C LEU A 152 0.01 -27.24 2.09
N SER A 153 0.20 -27.78 3.30
CA SER A 153 -0.46 -27.27 4.52
C SER A 153 -0.09 -25.82 4.82
N ILE A 154 1.14 -25.44 4.52
CA ILE A 154 1.67 -24.10 4.70
C ILE A 154 1.07 -23.17 3.67
N ALA A 155 1.10 -23.56 2.39
CA ALA A 155 0.56 -22.76 1.31
C ALA A 155 -0.94 -22.51 1.50
N LEU A 156 -1.69 -23.48 2.01
CA LEU A 156 -3.11 -23.36 2.33
C LEU A 156 -3.41 -22.47 3.54
N ASN A 157 -2.47 -22.34 4.49
CA ASN A 157 -2.61 -21.47 5.67
C ASN A 157 -2.01 -20.06 5.46
N MET A 158 -1.23 -19.86 4.38
CA MET A 158 -0.60 -18.58 4.01
C MET A 158 -1.38 -17.82 2.93
N THR A 159 -2.36 -18.45 2.28
CA THR A 159 -3.37 -17.69 1.52
C THR A 159 -4.12 -16.83 2.53
N PRO A 160 -4.17 -15.50 2.36
CA PRO A 160 -5.11 -14.71 3.14
C PRO A 160 -6.45 -15.37 2.92
N ASP A 161 -7.20 -15.56 4.00
CA ASP A 161 -8.64 -15.74 3.92
C ASP A 161 -9.12 -14.72 2.89
N SER A 162 -9.44 -15.19 1.69
CA SER A 162 -10.20 -14.41 0.76
C SER A 162 -11.50 -14.27 1.50
N GLY A 163 -11.60 -13.21 2.29
CA GLY A 163 -12.83 -12.69 2.82
C GLY A 163 -13.67 -12.28 1.62
N GLU A 164 -14.15 -13.28 0.87
CA GLU A 164 -15.54 -13.36 0.49
C GLU A 164 -16.33 -13.29 1.78
N ASN A 165 -16.43 -12.07 2.30
CA ASN A 165 -17.61 -11.63 2.97
C ASN A 165 -18.71 -11.80 1.93
N THR A 166 -19.27 -13.01 1.86
CA THR A 166 -20.63 -13.26 1.41
C THR A 166 -21.56 -12.60 2.44
N GLY A 167 -21.44 -11.28 2.53
CA GLY A 167 -22.42 -10.42 3.14
C GLY A 167 -23.68 -10.65 2.34
N ALA A 168 -24.61 -11.35 2.99
CA ALA A 168 -25.97 -11.52 2.54
C ALA A 168 -26.44 -10.22 1.87
N ALA A 169 -26.86 -10.34 0.61
CA ALA A 169 -27.53 -9.26 -0.08
C ALA A 169 -28.62 -8.71 0.84
N ASP A 170 -28.43 -7.47 1.29
CA ASP A 170 -29.44 -6.71 2.00
C ASP A 170 -30.62 -6.60 1.04
N LYS A 171 -31.66 -7.41 1.29
CA LYS A 171 -32.90 -7.32 0.52
C LYS A 171 -33.41 -5.90 0.72
N PRO A 172 -33.68 -5.13 -0.36
CA PRO A 172 -34.17 -3.76 -0.20
C PRO A 172 -35.45 -3.78 0.65
N LYS A 173 -35.43 -3.03 1.76
CA LYS A 173 -36.59 -2.84 2.63
C LYS A 173 -37.80 -2.41 1.79
N PRO A 174 -38.98 -3.01 1.98
CA PRO A 174 -40.17 -2.61 1.25
C PRO A 174 -40.53 -1.16 1.58
N ILE A 175 -40.75 -0.37 0.54
CA ILE A 175 -41.22 1.02 0.61
C ILE A 175 -42.53 1.05 1.41
N PRO A 176 -42.69 1.92 2.43
CA PRO A 176 -43.93 2.01 3.18
C PRO A 176 -45.07 2.47 2.25
N LYS A 177 -46.12 1.65 2.15
CA LYS A 177 -47.35 1.98 1.40
C LYS A 177 -47.96 3.25 2.00
N LYS A 178 -48.04 4.33 1.21
CA LYS A 178 -48.81 5.53 1.56
C LYS A 178 -50.23 5.09 1.94
N ARG A 179 -50.64 5.40 3.18
CA ARG A 179 -52.03 5.29 3.63
C ARG A 179 -52.90 6.12 2.68
N ARG A 180 -53.81 5.46 1.97
CA ARG A 180 -54.95 6.11 1.32
C ARG A 180 -55.84 6.67 2.42
N THR A 181 -55.79 7.97 2.66
CA THR A 181 -56.89 8.69 3.29
C THR A 181 -57.93 8.98 2.23
N ALA A 182 -59.11 8.39 2.40
CA ALA A 182 -60.30 8.70 1.64
C ALA A 182 -60.92 9.98 2.19
N ALA A 183 -61.05 11.01 1.36
CA ALA A 183 -62.13 12.00 1.37
C ALA A 183 -61.81 13.11 0.37
N GLU A 184 -62.32 13.00 -0.86
CA GLU A 184 -63.16 14.05 -1.45
C GLU A 184 -63.82 13.51 -2.71
N ARG A 185 -65.15 13.64 -2.73
CA ARG A 185 -66.08 13.15 -3.75
C ARG A 185 -66.29 14.23 -4.82
N PRO A 186 -66.91 13.85 -5.96
CA PRO A 186 -66.68 14.49 -7.26
C PRO A 186 -67.62 15.68 -7.51
N ASN A 187 -67.16 16.58 -8.37
CA ASN A 187 -67.97 17.49 -9.16
C ASN A 187 -67.27 17.53 -10.53
N GLY A 188 -67.88 17.21 -11.67
CA GLY A 188 -69.23 17.51 -12.07
C GLY A 188 -69.16 18.58 -13.16
N ASP A 189 -69.55 18.18 -14.37
CA ASP A 189 -70.00 18.98 -15.51
C ASP A 189 -69.02 19.58 -16.54
N ARG A 190 -69.19 19.04 -17.76
CA ARG A 190 -69.19 19.63 -19.12
C ARG A 190 -67.90 19.65 -19.92
#